data_AF-A0A1G4T766-F1
#
_entry.id   AF-A0A1G4T766-F1
#
_cell.length_a   1.000
_cell.length_b   1.000
_cell.length_c   1.000
_cell.angle_alpha   90.00
_cell.angle_beta   90.00
_cell.angle_gamma   90.00
#
_symmetry.space_group_name_H-M   'P 1'
#
loop_
_entity.id
_entity.type
_entity.pdbx_description
1 polymer ?
#
loop_
_entity_poly.entity_id
_entity_poly.type
_entity_poly.pdbx_seq_one_letter_code
_entity_poly.pdbx_strand_id
1 'polypeptide(L)' 'MKRWVTFGRTESGDDLVPIIWDERPPHHVVEDAYRELYPDEYRYVGHVNWTAKQAEEGVIVHD' A
#
# COMPACT_ATOMS: atom_id res chain seq x y z
N MET A 1 14.30 10.56 8.60
CA MET A 1 13.87 11.17 7.32
C MET A 1 12.34 11.02 7.19
N LYS A 2 11.65 11.83 6.37
CA LYS A 2 10.21 11.63 6.12
C LYS A 2 10.04 10.57 5.02
N ARG A 3 9.34 9.47 5.29
CA ARG A 3 9.01 8.44 4.29
C ARG A 3 7.52 8.46 3.97
N TRP A 4 7.14 7.87 2.86
CA TRP A 4 5.74 7.63 2.51
C TRP A 4 5.40 6.17 2.75
N VAL A 5 4.20 5.91 3.24
CA VAL A 5 3.71 4.56 3.47
C VAL A 5 2.37 4.42 2.78
N THR A 6 2.22 3.39 1.96
CA THR A 6 0.92 2.97 1.44
C THR A 6 0.34 1.88 2.31
N PHE A 7 -0.94 1.97 2.60
CA PHE A 7 -1.72 0.96 3.32
C PHE A 7 -3.10 0.87 2.71
N GLY A 8 -3.78 -0.25 2.89
CA GLY A 8 -5.05 -0.48 2.23
C GLY A 8 -5.70 -1.79 2.61
N ARG A 9 -6.75 -2.16 1.86
CA ARG A 9 -7.48 -3.42 2.01
C ARG A 9 -7.85 -4.02 0.67
N THR A 10 -7.99 -5.34 0.64
CA THR A 10 -8.66 -6.07 -0.44
C THR A 10 -10.17 -5.77 -0.46
N GLU A 11 -10.90 -6.27 -1.46
CA GLU A 11 -12.36 -6.16 -1.49
C GLU A 11 -13.02 -6.98 -0.37
N SER A 12 -12.46 -8.14 -0.01
CA SER A 12 -12.90 -8.96 1.13
C SER A 12 -12.71 -8.28 2.49
N GLY A 13 -11.91 -7.21 2.54
CA GLY A 13 -11.62 -6.44 3.75
C GLY A 13 -10.33 -6.85 4.47
N ASP A 14 -9.50 -7.71 3.86
CA ASP A 14 -8.20 -8.10 4.40
C ASP A 14 -7.19 -6.96 4.26
N ASP A 15 -6.36 -6.74 5.28
CA ASP A 15 -5.36 -5.66 5.26
C ASP A 15 -4.23 -5.95 4.26
N LEU A 16 -3.85 -4.94 3.48
CA LEU A 16 -2.70 -5.01 2.59
C LEU A 16 -1.40 -4.81 3.36
N VAL A 17 -0.34 -5.48 2.90
CA VAL A 17 1.02 -5.25 3.37
C VAL A 17 1.40 -3.78 3.10
N PRO A 18 1.83 -3.04 4.13
CA PRO A 18 2.27 -1.67 3.91
C PRO A 18 3.56 -1.60 3.09
N ILE A 19 3.62 -0.69 2.12
CA ILE A 19 4.84 -0.46 1.32
C ILE A 19 5.43 0.89 1.70
N ILE A 20 6.72 0.91 1.98
CA ILE A 20 7.47 2.11 2.37
C ILE A 20 8.20 2.66 1.15
N TRP A 21 8.10 3.97 0.96
CA TRP A 21 8.66 4.71 -0.17
C TRP A 21 9.50 5.88 0.34
N ASP A 22 10.62 6.17 -0.31
CA ASP A 22 11.47 7.31 0.06
C ASP A 22 10.81 8.66 -0.32
N GLU A 23 10.02 8.67 -1.40
CA GLU A 23 9.28 9.82 -1.89
C GLU A 23 7.78 9.48 -2.07
N ARG A 24 6.94 10.49 -2.34
CA ARG A 24 5.51 10.25 -2.58
C ARG A 24 5.35 9.41 -3.85
N PRO A 25 4.85 8.16 -3.76
CA PRO A 25 4.77 7.32 -4.95
C PRO A 25 3.64 7.80 -5.88
N PRO A 26 3.86 7.78 -7.21
CA PRO A 26 2.78 7.95 -8.18
C PRO A 26 1.77 6.80 -8.10
N HIS A 27 0.50 7.09 -8.41
CA HIS A 27 -0.59 6.10 -8.31
C HIS A 27 -0.31 4.79 -9.07
N HIS A 28 0.17 4.87 -10.31
CA HIS A 28 0.44 3.68 -11.12
C HIS A 28 1.56 2.81 -10.54
N VAL A 29 2.55 3.40 -9.87
CA VAL A 29 3.65 2.64 -9.24
C VAL A 29 3.12 1.83 -8.05
N VAL A 30 2.21 2.41 -7.27
CA VAL A 30 1.55 1.70 -6.16
C VAL A 30 0.64 0.60 -6.67
N GLU A 31 -0.14 0.86 -7.72
CA GLU A 31 -1.00 -0.12 -8.38
C GLU A 31 -0.21 -1.32 -8.92
N ASP A 32 0.91 -1.07 -9.61
CA ASP A 32 1.73 -2.15 -10.15
C ASP A 32 2.37 -2.98 -9.02
N ALA A 33 2.82 -2.33 -7.93
CA ALA A 33 3.34 -3.04 -6.76
C ALA A 33 2.28 -3.92 -6.08
N TYR A 34 1.06 -3.41 -5.87
CA TYR A 34 -0.01 -4.21 -5.28
C TYR A 34 -0.53 -5.30 -6.23
N ARG A 35 -0.49 -5.08 -7.55
CA ARG A 35 -0.81 -6.14 -8.52
C ARG A 35 0.18 -7.30 -8.46
N GLU A 36 1.46 -7.02 -8.22
CA GLU A 36 2.47 -8.06 -8.04
C GLU A 36 2.28 -8.85 -6.74
N LEU A 37 1.89 -8.16 -5.65
CA LEU A 37 1.67 -8.78 -4.34
C LEU A 37 0.34 -9.53 -4.22
N TYR A 38 -0.71 -9.03 -4.88
CA TYR A 38 -2.07 -9.56 -4.81
C TYR A 38 -2.61 -9.89 -6.21
N PRO A 39 -1.95 -10.78 -6.98
CA PRO A 39 -2.30 -11.04 -8.37
C PRO A 39 -3.71 -11.62 -8.51
N ASP A 40 -4.17 -12.40 -7.53
CA ASP A 40 -5.52 -12.98 -7.54
C ASP A 40 -6.60 -11.91 -7.35
N GLU A 41 -6.41 -10.94 -6.44
CA GLU A 41 -7.38 -9.85 -6.30
C GLU A 41 -7.47 -8.99 -7.54
N TYR A 42 -6.33 -8.70 -8.17
CA TYR A 42 -6.35 -8.01 -9.45
C TYR A 42 -6.93 -8.85 -10.59
N ARG A 43 -6.88 -10.18 -10.50
CA ARG A 43 -7.51 -11.08 -11.48
C ARG A 43 -9.03 -11.12 -11.32
N TYR A 44 -9.53 -11.16 -10.08
CA TYR A 44 -10.96 -11.36 -9.80
C TYR A 44 -11.73 -10.04 -9.62
N VAL A 45 -11.11 -9.03 -9.02
CA VAL A 45 -11.72 -7.74 -8.65
C VAL A 45 -11.17 -6.58 -9.50
N GLY A 46 -9.94 -6.71 -9.98
CA GLY A 46 -9.30 -5.71 -10.85
C GLY A 46 -8.61 -4.56 -10.11
N HIS A 47 -8.74 -4.48 -8.78
CA HIS A 47 -8.11 -3.44 -7.96
C HIS A 47 -8.02 -3.84 -6.49
N VAL A 48 -7.26 -3.06 -5.72
CA VAL A 48 -7.32 -3.03 -4.24
C VAL A 48 -7.51 -1.58 -3.78
N ASN A 49 -8.03 -1.38 -2.58
CA ASN A 49 -8.27 -0.05 -2.04
C ASN A 49 -7.08 0.39 -1.19
N TRP A 50 -6.39 1.47 -1.55
CA TRP A 50 -5.22 1.93 -0.79
C TRP A 50 -5.17 3.45 -0.63
N THR A 51 -4.35 3.91 0.32
CA THR A 51 -4.03 5.31 0.54
C THR A 51 -2.56 5.47 0.91
N ALA A 52 -2.00 6.65 0.67
CA ALA A 52 -0.61 6.98 1.00
C ALA A 52 -0.56 8.10 2.05
N LYS A 53 0.25 7.91 3.10
CA LYS A 53 0.53 8.94 4.10
C LYS A 53 2.03 9.14 4.28
N GLN A 54 2.41 10.36 4.62
CA GLN A 54 3.77 10.66 5.06
C GLN A 54 3.92 10.25 6.53
N ALA A 55 4.95 9.48 6.84
CA ALA A 55 5.32 9.06 8.19
C ALA A 55 6.70 9.63 8.54
N GLU A 56 6.83 10.15 9.75
CA GLU A 56 8.14 10.44 10.33
C GLU A 56 8.70 9.15 10.93
N GLU A 57 9.98 8.88 10.66
CA GLU A 57 10.74 7.71 11.11
C GLU A 57 10.78 7.68 12.65
N GLY A 58 9.75 7.07 13.26
CA GLY A 58 9.50 7.11 14.70
C GLY A 58 8.09 6.64 15.12
N VAL A 59 7.13 6.53 14.20
CA VAL A 59 5.75 6.12 14.50
C VAL A 59 5.34 4.90 13.66
N ILE A 60 6.04 3.78 13.84
CA ILE A 60 5.47 2.45 13.57
C ILE A 60 5.96 1.54 14.70
N VAL A 61 5.39 1.75 15.90
CA VAL A 61 5.46 0.76 16.99
C VAL A 61 4.06 0.17 17.06
N HIS A 62 3.93 -1.08 16.62
CA HIS A 62 2.77 -1.90 16.93
C HIS A 62 2.80 -2.18 18.44
N ASP A 63 1.71 -1.85 19.14
CA ASP A 63 1.33 -2.47 20.41
C ASP A 63 0.59 -3.78 20.10
#